data_AF-D5VQL6-F1
#
_entry.id   AF-D5VQL6-F1
#
_cell.length_a   1.000
_cell.length_b   1.000
_cell.length_c   1.000
_cell.angle_alpha   90.00
_cell.angle_beta   90.00
_cell.angle_gamma   90.00
#
_symmetry.space_group_name_H-M   'P 1'
#
loop_
_entity.id
_entity.type
_entity.pdbx_description
1 polymer ?
#
loop_
_entity_poly.entity_id
_entity_poly.type
_entity_poly.pdbx_seq_one_letter_code
_entity_poly.pdbx_strand_id
1 'polypeptide(L)'
;MKLKTYYFIFVFLFFLFYLGILLAPYLSYLGFKNLSFLLYSLYSPICHQLPERSFFIFNHKMAVCARCFGIYTGALLSLLIYPFLKRLENTNLPRKIYLILALTPMAIDGITQYLGLRESFNLLRFITGFLAGSVTIFYIVPIYIDLIKRLRDIMDKFELEKVKKLAEGKSDTEKMEIYEKFKKSEALAIILSFLFPGLGQLYLGNVGKAVLMIALAIISLILFSICIGFFTYLGVWIWSTFDAYQEAKKYNLELYNVIFEDKGEV
;
A
#
# COMPACT_ATOMS: atom_id res chain seq x y z
N MET A 1 8.04 9.84 -1.75
CA MET A 1 6.66 9.34 -1.95
C MET A 1 5.61 10.14 -1.18
N LYS A 2 4.45 10.50 -1.77
CA LYS A 2 3.34 11.13 -1.01
C LYS A 2 2.58 10.07 -0.19
N LEU A 3 2.04 10.46 0.97
CA LEU A 3 1.29 9.55 1.88
C LEU A 3 0.12 8.84 1.18
N LYS A 4 -0.56 9.57 0.28
CA LYS A 4 -1.62 9.05 -0.57
C LYS A 4 -1.19 7.82 -1.37
N THR A 5 0.06 7.74 -1.82
CA THR A 5 0.47 6.57 -2.60
C THR A 5 0.61 5.32 -1.74
N TYR A 6 1.28 5.41 -0.59
CA TYR A 6 1.37 4.27 0.34
C TYR A 6 -0.02 3.77 0.72
N TYR A 7 -0.93 4.71 0.94
CA TYR A 7 -2.33 4.41 1.19
C TYR A 7 -2.97 3.61 0.04
N PHE A 8 -2.88 4.09 -1.22
CA PHE A 8 -3.46 3.37 -2.36
C PHE A 8 -2.79 2.04 -2.66
N ILE A 9 -1.48 1.91 -2.43
CA ILE A 9 -0.77 0.62 -2.49
C ILE A 9 -1.34 -0.33 -1.45
N PHE A 10 -1.53 0.13 -0.21
CA PHE A 10 -2.12 -0.68 0.85
C PHE A 10 -3.55 -1.13 0.49
N VAL A 11 -4.38 -0.22 -0.03
CA VAL A 11 -5.74 -0.54 -0.51
C VAL A 11 -5.70 -1.54 -1.66
N PHE A 12 -4.81 -1.37 -2.64
CA PHE A 12 -4.70 -2.27 -3.80
C PHE A 12 -4.26 -3.67 -3.38
N LEU A 13 -3.23 -3.79 -2.54
CA LEU A 13 -2.78 -5.08 -2.01
C LEU A 13 -3.87 -5.77 -1.19
N PHE A 14 -4.61 -5.01 -0.38
CA PHE A 14 -5.74 -5.53 0.39
C PHE A 14 -6.89 -5.96 -0.53
N PHE A 15 -7.15 -5.24 -1.62
CA PHE A 15 -8.14 -5.60 -2.62
C PHE A 15 -7.77 -6.90 -3.35
N LEU A 16 -6.50 -7.07 -3.74
CA LEU A 16 -6.02 -8.33 -4.33
C LEU A 16 -6.17 -9.51 -3.35
N PHE A 17 -5.81 -9.30 -2.08
CA PHE A 17 -6.03 -10.27 -1.02
C PHE A 17 -7.53 -10.57 -0.84
N TYR A 18 -8.41 -9.59 -0.92
CA TYR A 18 -9.86 -9.81 -0.81
C TYR A 18 -10.40 -10.59 -2.03
N LEU A 19 -9.93 -10.26 -3.23
CA LEU A 19 -10.33 -10.92 -4.47
C LEU A 19 -9.95 -12.40 -4.46
N GLY A 20 -8.78 -12.74 -3.93
CA GLY A 20 -8.35 -14.15 -3.80
C GLY A 20 -9.30 -15.01 -2.94
N ILE A 21 -10.00 -14.42 -1.96
CA ILE A 21 -10.99 -15.12 -1.14
C ILE A 21 -12.17 -15.62 -2.00
N LEU A 22 -12.61 -14.79 -2.95
CA LEU A 22 -13.71 -15.07 -3.86
C LEU A 22 -13.26 -15.93 -5.06
N LEU A 23 -12.03 -15.72 -5.53
CA LEU A 23 -11.48 -16.46 -6.66
C LEU A 23 -11.23 -17.94 -6.33
N ALA A 24 -10.87 -18.29 -5.08
CA ALA A 24 -10.61 -19.68 -4.73
C ALA A 24 -11.78 -20.64 -5.03
N PRO A 25 -13.02 -20.41 -4.52
CA PRO A 25 -14.17 -21.25 -4.88
C PRO A 25 -14.59 -21.10 -6.34
N TYR A 26 -14.42 -19.93 -6.96
CA TYR A 26 -14.75 -19.73 -8.37
C TYR A 26 -13.85 -20.56 -9.30
N LEU A 27 -12.56 -20.64 -9.01
CA LEU A 27 -11.61 -21.47 -9.76
C LEU A 27 -11.84 -22.96 -9.53
N SER A 28 -12.30 -23.35 -8.33
CA SER A 28 -12.76 -24.73 -8.08
C SER A 28 -13.94 -25.08 -8.99
N TYR A 29 -14.93 -24.18 -9.11
CA TYR A 29 -16.09 -24.36 -9.99
C TYR A 29 -15.69 -24.51 -11.46
N LEU A 30 -14.72 -23.72 -11.94
CA LEU A 30 -14.20 -23.81 -13.30
C LEU A 30 -13.30 -25.04 -13.55
N GLY A 31 -12.99 -25.84 -12.51
CA GLY A 31 -12.13 -27.02 -12.63
C GLY A 31 -10.62 -26.74 -12.56
N PHE A 32 -10.18 -25.51 -12.31
CA PHE A 32 -8.76 -25.14 -12.15
C PHE A 32 -8.22 -25.54 -10.76
N LYS A 33 -8.14 -26.86 -10.50
CA LYS A 33 -7.84 -27.44 -9.18
C LYS A 33 -6.52 -26.94 -8.57
N ASN A 34 -5.44 -26.89 -9.34
CA ASN A 34 -4.11 -26.48 -8.84
C ASN A 34 -4.10 -25.02 -8.38
N LEU A 35 -4.68 -24.11 -9.19
CA LEU A 35 -4.72 -22.69 -8.86
C LEU A 35 -5.67 -22.41 -7.68
N SER A 36 -6.80 -23.12 -7.63
CA SER A 36 -7.71 -23.07 -6.49
C SER A 36 -7.03 -23.55 -5.20
N PHE A 37 -6.33 -24.69 -5.24
CA PHE A 37 -5.57 -25.22 -4.11
C PHE A 37 -4.48 -24.25 -3.63
N LEU A 38 -3.76 -23.61 -4.55
CA LEU A 38 -2.79 -22.56 -4.22
C LEU A 38 -3.46 -21.43 -3.44
N LEU A 39 -4.59 -20.91 -3.92
CA LEU A 39 -5.32 -19.86 -3.20
C LEU A 39 -5.75 -20.33 -1.82
N TYR A 40 -6.39 -21.49 -1.66
CA TYR A 40 -6.74 -22.02 -0.33
C TYR A 40 -5.52 -22.15 0.59
N SER A 41 -4.38 -22.58 0.05
CA SER A 41 -3.13 -22.73 0.82
C SER A 41 -2.59 -21.39 1.33
N LEU A 42 -2.76 -20.30 0.57
CA LEU A 42 -2.36 -18.96 1.01
C LEU A 42 -3.20 -18.45 2.20
N TYR A 43 -4.46 -18.87 2.32
CA TYR A 43 -5.34 -18.45 3.42
C TYR A 43 -5.34 -19.41 4.62
N SER A 44 -4.80 -20.62 4.51
CA SER A 44 -4.86 -21.63 5.58
C SER A 44 -4.07 -21.25 6.86
N PRO A 45 -2.97 -20.46 6.81
CA PRO A 45 -2.31 -20.00 8.04
C PRO A 45 -3.16 -19.00 8.84
N ILE A 46 -4.11 -18.33 8.18
CA ILE A 46 -4.93 -17.26 8.76
C ILE A 46 -6.32 -17.78 9.15
N CYS A 47 -6.82 -18.79 8.45
CA CYS A 47 -8.15 -19.34 8.64
C CYS A 47 -8.14 -20.87 8.57
N HIS A 48 -8.91 -21.52 9.44
CA HIS A 48 -9.07 -22.98 9.45
C HIS A 48 -9.95 -23.50 8.29
N GLN A 49 -10.71 -22.62 7.62
CA GLN A 49 -11.53 -22.95 6.44
C GLN A 49 -12.53 -24.10 6.62
N LEU A 50 -13.09 -24.22 7.83
CA LEU A 50 -14.09 -25.22 8.17
C LEU A 50 -15.37 -25.03 7.34
N PRO A 51 -15.83 -26.03 6.56
CA PRO A 51 -17.00 -25.91 5.68
C PRO A 51 -18.25 -25.40 6.42
N GLU A 52 -18.52 -25.91 7.61
CA GLU A 52 -19.68 -25.55 8.44
C GLU A 52 -19.67 -24.10 8.95
N ARG A 53 -18.53 -23.41 8.84
CA ARG A 53 -18.36 -22.00 9.26
C ARG A 53 -18.13 -21.06 8.08
N SER A 54 -18.20 -21.55 6.85
CA SER A 54 -17.91 -20.80 5.63
C SER A 54 -19.16 -20.56 4.81
N PHE A 55 -19.16 -19.46 4.05
CA PHE A 55 -20.11 -19.30 2.95
C PHE A 55 -19.65 -20.12 1.74
N PHE A 56 -20.56 -20.37 0.81
CA PHE A 56 -20.32 -21.16 -0.40
C PHE A 56 -20.62 -20.33 -1.64
N ILE A 57 -19.77 -20.47 -2.65
CA ILE A 57 -19.93 -19.89 -3.98
C ILE A 57 -19.86 -21.06 -4.97
N PHE A 58 -20.88 -21.23 -5.82
CA PHE A 58 -21.00 -22.35 -6.76
C PHE A 58 -20.78 -23.73 -6.10
N ASN A 59 -21.34 -23.93 -4.90
CA ASN A 59 -21.20 -25.16 -4.10
C ASN A 59 -19.76 -25.47 -3.62
N HIS A 60 -18.84 -24.50 -3.71
CA HIS A 60 -17.51 -24.59 -3.11
C HIS A 60 -17.40 -23.62 -1.94
N LYS A 61 -16.85 -24.08 -0.80
CA LYS A 61 -16.61 -23.23 0.38
C LYS A 61 -15.68 -22.07 0.02
N MET A 62 -15.87 -20.89 0.60
CA MET A 62 -14.92 -19.79 0.42
C MET A 62 -13.54 -20.08 1.02
N ALA A 63 -12.51 -19.34 0.58
CA ALA A 63 -11.14 -19.50 1.08
C ALA A 63 -10.96 -19.18 2.57
N VAL A 64 -11.96 -18.53 3.19
CA VAL A 64 -11.99 -18.20 4.62
C VAL A 64 -13.40 -18.41 5.18
N CYS A 65 -13.52 -18.50 6.50
CA CYS A 65 -14.81 -18.63 7.19
C CYS A 65 -15.63 -17.32 7.15
N ALA A 66 -16.92 -17.41 7.46
CA ALA A 66 -17.84 -16.27 7.47
C ALA A 66 -17.39 -15.12 8.37
N ARG A 67 -16.71 -15.40 9.50
CA ARG A 67 -16.13 -14.39 10.40
C ARG A 67 -15.00 -13.62 9.74
N CYS A 68 -14.00 -14.34 9.21
CA CYS A 68 -12.88 -13.75 8.50
C CYS A 68 -13.36 -12.96 7.28
N PHE A 69 -14.31 -13.51 6.53
CA PHE A 69 -14.94 -12.81 5.41
C PHE A 69 -15.56 -11.48 5.86
N GLY A 70 -16.36 -11.49 6.94
CA GLY A 70 -16.90 -10.27 7.54
C GLY A 70 -15.81 -9.25 7.89
N ILE A 71 -14.77 -9.65 8.61
CA ILE A 71 -13.63 -8.78 8.97
C ILE A 71 -13.03 -8.12 7.73
N TYR A 72 -12.73 -8.91 6.69
CA TYR A 72 -12.10 -8.39 5.49
C TYR A 72 -13.04 -7.53 4.65
N THR A 73 -14.33 -7.85 4.59
CA THR A 73 -15.33 -7.02 3.90
C THR A 73 -15.49 -5.67 4.61
N GLY A 74 -15.65 -5.67 5.94
CA GLY A 74 -15.75 -4.46 6.74
C GLY A 74 -14.50 -3.58 6.62
N ALA A 75 -13.32 -4.20 6.66
CA ALA A 75 -12.05 -3.53 6.46
C ALA A 75 -11.91 -2.93 5.04
N LEU A 76 -12.25 -3.68 3.98
CA LEU A 76 -12.16 -3.19 2.60
C LEU A 76 -13.07 -1.98 2.40
N LEU A 77 -14.34 -2.06 2.83
CA LEU A 77 -15.28 -0.94 2.68
C LEU A 77 -14.82 0.29 3.47
N SER A 78 -14.35 0.10 4.70
CA SER A 78 -13.80 1.21 5.49
C SER A 78 -12.53 1.78 4.86
N LEU A 79 -11.66 0.98 4.25
CA LEU A 79 -10.52 1.47 3.47
C LEU A 79 -10.96 2.26 2.23
N LEU A 80 -12.00 1.84 1.51
CA LEU A 80 -12.48 2.61 0.36
C LEU A 80 -13.07 3.96 0.78
N ILE A 81 -13.74 4.01 1.93
CA ILE A 81 -14.44 5.20 2.44
C ILE A 81 -13.54 6.13 3.27
N TYR A 82 -12.45 5.62 3.87
CA TYR A 82 -11.62 6.35 4.83
C TYR A 82 -11.16 7.74 4.35
N PRO A 83 -10.69 7.95 3.09
CA PRO A 83 -10.22 9.27 2.65
C PRO A 83 -11.31 10.36 2.66
N PHE A 84 -12.58 9.96 2.62
CA PHE A 84 -13.73 10.86 2.71
C PHE A 84 -14.10 11.20 4.15
N LEU A 85 -13.76 10.33 5.11
CA LEU A 85 -14.06 10.51 6.53
C LEU A 85 -12.92 11.16 7.30
N LYS A 86 -11.67 10.93 6.88
CA LYS A 86 -10.49 11.40 7.59
C LYS A 86 -9.31 11.66 6.66
N ARG A 87 -8.69 12.83 6.84
CA ARG A 87 -7.46 13.19 6.11
C ARG A 87 -6.32 12.26 6.48
N LEU A 88 -5.59 11.76 5.48
CA LEU A 88 -4.46 10.83 5.68
C LEU A 88 -3.33 11.44 6.49
N GLU A 89 -3.16 12.77 6.44
CA GLU A 89 -2.14 13.50 7.17
C GLU A 89 -2.39 13.45 8.69
N ASN A 90 -3.65 13.31 9.10
CA ASN A 90 -4.08 13.25 10.50
C ASN A 90 -3.91 11.82 11.05
N THR A 91 -2.84 11.60 11.80
CA THR A 91 -2.49 10.32 12.41
C THR A 91 -3.06 10.14 13.83
N ASN A 92 -3.92 11.03 14.32
CA ASN A 92 -4.52 10.91 15.64
C ASN A 92 -5.44 9.67 15.72
N LEU A 93 -5.29 8.86 16.75
CA LEU A 93 -6.11 7.66 16.91
C LEU A 93 -7.49 8.01 17.51
N PRO A 94 -8.57 7.32 17.09
CA PRO A 94 -9.84 7.41 17.79
C PRO A 94 -9.71 6.94 19.25
N ARG A 95 -10.69 7.28 20.10
CA ARG A 95 -10.73 6.80 21.48
C ARG A 95 -10.82 5.27 21.49
N LYS A 96 -9.94 4.60 22.23
CA LYS A 96 -9.82 3.12 22.29
C LYS A 96 -11.13 2.40 22.61
N ILE A 97 -12.07 3.06 23.29
CA ILE A 97 -13.39 2.51 23.59
C ILE A 97 -14.15 2.05 22.34
N TYR A 98 -14.03 2.76 21.21
CA TYR A 98 -14.70 2.33 19.97
C TYR A 98 -14.16 1.00 19.45
N LEU A 99 -12.84 0.78 19.56
CA LEU A 99 -12.22 -0.50 19.19
C LEU A 99 -12.68 -1.61 20.11
N ILE A 100 -12.69 -1.35 21.43
CA ILE A 100 -13.16 -2.33 22.42
C ILE A 100 -14.61 -2.73 22.12
N LEU A 101 -15.51 -1.76 21.97
CA LEU A 101 -16.92 -2.01 21.67
C LEU A 101 -17.13 -2.76 20.36
N ALA A 102 -16.32 -2.52 19.33
CA ALA A 102 -16.42 -3.22 18.05
C ALA A 102 -15.91 -4.67 18.11
N LEU A 103 -14.87 -4.92 18.91
CA LEU A 103 -14.29 -6.25 19.09
C LEU A 103 -15.10 -7.11 20.06
N THR A 104 -15.78 -6.51 21.04
CA THR A 104 -16.51 -7.23 22.09
C THR A 104 -17.56 -8.20 21.53
N PRO A 105 -18.47 -7.84 20.60
CA PRO A 105 -19.45 -8.79 20.06
C PRO A 105 -18.81 -10.00 19.38
N MET A 106 -17.72 -9.78 18.65
CA MET A 106 -16.98 -10.85 17.98
C MET A 106 -16.24 -11.74 18.98
N ALA A 107 -15.66 -11.15 20.03
CA ALA A 107 -15.01 -11.89 21.10
C ALA A 107 -16.01 -12.74 21.89
N ILE A 108 -17.18 -12.17 22.23
CA ILE A 108 -18.28 -12.91 22.88
C ILE A 108 -18.74 -14.05 21.99
N ASP A 109 -18.96 -13.82 20.69
CA ASP A 109 -19.34 -14.87 19.75
C ASP A 109 -18.29 -15.98 19.64
N GLY A 110 -17.01 -15.62 19.56
CA GLY A 110 -15.90 -16.57 19.52
C GLY A 110 -15.77 -17.39 20.81
N ILE A 111 -15.80 -16.73 21.97
CA ILE A 111 -15.60 -17.36 23.28
C ILE A 111 -16.79 -18.24 23.65
N THR A 112 -18.02 -17.76 23.49
CA THR A 112 -19.22 -18.56 23.82
C THR A 112 -19.35 -19.80 22.93
N GLN A 113 -18.95 -19.69 21.65
CA GLN A 113 -18.87 -20.84 20.76
C GLN A 113 -17.74 -21.81 21.16
N TYR A 114 -16.56 -21.30 21.53
CA TYR A 114 -15.43 -22.14 21.95
C TYR A 114 -15.72 -22.93 23.22
N LEU A 115 -16.43 -22.31 24.18
CA LEU A 115 -16.86 -22.94 25.43
C LEU A 115 -18.06 -23.90 25.25
N GLY A 116 -18.62 -24.04 24.05
CA GLY A 116 -19.78 -24.90 23.80
C GLY A 116 -21.09 -24.38 24.39
N LEU A 117 -21.16 -23.12 24.81
CA LEU A 117 -22.35 -22.52 25.43
C LEU A 117 -23.48 -22.30 24.43
N ARG A 118 -23.13 -22.11 23.16
CA ARG A 118 -24.09 -22.01 22.05
C ARG A 118 -23.41 -22.29 20.73
N GLU A 119 -24.21 -22.69 19.74
CA GLU A 119 -23.78 -22.63 18.36
C GLU A 119 -23.84 -21.19 17.82
N SER A 120 -22.95 -20.90 16.88
CA SER A 120 -22.98 -19.66 16.11
C SER A 120 -23.46 -19.96 14.69
N PHE A 121 -24.02 -18.96 14.02
CA PHE A 121 -24.47 -19.08 12.64
C PHE A 121 -23.75 -18.06 11.76
N ASN A 122 -23.60 -18.37 10.47
CA ASN A 122 -22.70 -17.64 9.57
C ASN A 122 -23.02 -16.15 9.44
N LEU A 123 -24.30 -15.76 9.49
CA LEU A 123 -24.70 -14.36 9.46
C LEU A 123 -24.21 -13.59 10.70
N LEU A 124 -24.34 -14.15 11.91
CA LEU A 124 -23.82 -13.52 13.12
C LEU A 124 -22.30 -13.39 13.10
N ARG A 125 -21.61 -14.44 12.65
CA ARG A 125 -20.15 -14.45 12.47
C ARG A 125 -19.71 -13.34 11.51
N PHE A 126 -20.45 -13.19 10.40
CA PHE A 126 -20.20 -12.14 9.42
C PHE A 126 -20.42 -10.74 10.00
N ILE A 127 -21.57 -10.47 10.64
CA ILE A 127 -21.91 -9.13 11.17
C ILE A 127 -20.91 -8.69 12.24
N THR A 128 -20.61 -9.57 13.20
CA THR A 128 -19.66 -9.26 14.28
C THR A 128 -18.23 -9.07 13.73
N GLY A 129 -17.82 -9.88 12.76
CA GLY A 129 -16.57 -9.71 12.03
C GLY A 129 -16.52 -8.40 11.24
N PHE A 130 -17.59 -8.06 10.53
CA PHE A 130 -17.72 -6.83 9.74
C PHE A 130 -17.55 -5.59 10.62
N LEU A 131 -18.26 -5.52 11.74
CA LEU A 131 -18.15 -4.42 12.70
C LEU A 131 -16.70 -4.26 13.19
N ALA A 132 -16.07 -5.36 13.60
CA ALA A 132 -14.68 -5.39 14.03
C ALA A 132 -13.73 -4.88 12.93
N GLY A 133 -13.86 -5.39 11.71
CA GLY A 133 -13.05 -5.01 10.55
C GLY A 133 -13.19 -3.53 10.21
N SER A 134 -14.42 -3.02 10.15
CA SER A 134 -14.70 -1.62 9.80
C SER A 134 -14.10 -0.63 10.78
N VAL A 135 -14.20 -0.90 12.09
CA VAL A 135 -13.65 0.01 13.11
C VAL A 135 -12.13 -0.07 13.17
N THR A 136 -11.55 -1.26 13.01
CA THR A 136 -10.09 -1.48 13.12
C THR A 136 -9.30 -0.66 12.10
N ILE A 137 -9.84 -0.43 10.89
CA ILE A 137 -9.17 0.38 9.85
C ILE A 137 -8.89 1.82 10.30
N PHE A 138 -9.74 2.39 11.15
CA PHE A 138 -9.52 3.74 11.69
C PHE A 138 -8.33 3.83 12.67
N TYR A 139 -7.78 2.69 13.08
CA TYR A 139 -6.55 2.59 13.86
C TYR A 139 -5.37 2.16 12.99
N ILE A 140 -5.57 1.16 12.11
CA ILE A 140 -4.50 0.65 11.23
C ILE A 140 -3.99 1.74 10.28
N VAL A 141 -4.87 2.50 9.62
CA VAL A 141 -4.44 3.50 8.63
C VAL A 141 -3.57 4.59 9.26
N PRO A 142 -3.98 5.27 10.35
CA PRO A 142 -3.11 6.21 11.04
C PRO A 142 -1.76 5.64 11.45
N ILE A 143 -1.73 4.43 12.03
CA ILE A 143 -0.50 3.76 12.48
C ILE A 143 0.42 3.47 11.30
N TYR A 144 -0.15 2.92 10.22
CA TYR A 144 0.58 2.64 8.98
C TYR A 144 1.19 3.91 8.40
N ILE A 145 0.40 4.98 8.30
CA ILE A 145 0.87 6.26 7.77
C ILE A 145 1.94 6.90 8.68
N ASP A 146 1.77 6.85 10.00
CA ASP A 146 2.77 7.33 10.96
C ASP A 146 4.08 6.55 10.86
N LEU A 147 4.01 5.23 10.75
CA LEU A 147 5.17 4.36 10.54
C LEU A 147 5.91 4.71 9.26
N ILE A 148 5.20 4.87 8.14
CA ILE A 148 5.81 5.25 6.86
C ILE A 148 6.48 6.62 6.93
N LYS A 149 5.88 7.60 7.63
CA LYS A 149 6.52 8.91 7.87
C LYS A 149 7.84 8.73 8.63
N ARG A 150 7.82 8.00 9.75
CA ARG A 150 9.02 7.75 10.58
C ARG A 150 10.11 7.02 9.82
N LEU A 151 9.77 5.96 9.07
CA LEU A 151 10.74 5.20 8.29
C LEU A 151 11.41 6.04 7.22
N ARG A 152 10.63 6.90 6.52
CA ARG A 152 11.21 7.83 5.55
C ARG A 152 12.13 8.83 6.23
N ASP A 153 11.69 9.47 7.30
CA ASP A 153 12.50 10.46 8.01
C ASP A 153 13.82 9.86 8.51
N ILE A 154 13.82 8.59 8.94
CA ILE A 154 15.04 7.86 9.33
C ILE A 154 15.94 7.60 8.12
N MET A 155 15.39 7.13 7.00
CA MET A 155 16.17 6.85 5.79
C MET A 155 16.81 8.11 5.20
N ASP A 156 16.03 9.18 5.06
CA ASP A 156 16.49 10.45 4.52
C ASP A 156 17.59 11.05 5.41
N LYS A 157 17.42 11.01 6.74
CA LYS A 157 18.47 11.43 7.68
C LYS A 157 19.71 10.55 7.58
N PHE A 158 19.56 9.24 7.47
CA PHE A 158 20.72 8.33 7.43
C PHE A 158 21.56 8.51 6.16
N GLU A 159 20.93 8.66 4.99
CA GLU A 159 21.63 8.88 3.72
C GLU A 159 22.37 10.21 3.72
N LEU A 160 21.71 11.29 4.14
CA LEU A 160 22.31 12.62 4.21
C LEU A 160 23.40 12.72 5.28
N GLU A 161 23.20 12.12 6.46
CA GLU A 161 24.21 12.10 7.54
C GLU A 161 25.45 11.30 7.13
N LYS A 162 25.27 10.18 6.42
CA LYS A 162 26.38 9.39 5.88
C LYS A 162 27.19 10.19 4.87
N VAL A 163 26.52 10.88 3.95
CA VAL A 163 27.18 11.72 2.94
C VAL A 163 27.88 12.91 3.60
N LYS A 164 27.24 13.56 4.57
CA LYS A 164 27.82 14.66 5.35
C LYS A 164 29.12 14.23 6.03
N LYS A 165 29.11 13.11 6.77
CA LYS A 165 30.30 12.56 7.42
C LYS A 165 31.41 12.18 6.46
N LEU A 166 31.07 11.71 5.26
CA LEU A 166 32.07 11.42 4.23
C LEU A 166 32.72 12.70 3.69
N ALA A 167 31.98 13.80 3.63
CA ALA A 167 32.42 15.10 3.13
C ALA A 167 33.10 15.98 4.20
N GLU A 168 32.93 15.67 5.50
CA GLU A 168 33.54 16.41 6.61
C GLU A 168 35.08 16.33 6.56
N GLY A 169 35.74 17.49 6.69
CA GLY A 169 37.20 17.60 6.66
C GLY A 169 37.85 17.27 5.31
N LYS A 170 37.05 17.03 4.27
CA LYS A 170 37.52 16.77 2.90
C LYS A 170 37.79 18.06 2.14
N SER A 171 38.79 18.01 1.27
CA SER A 171 39.05 19.09 0.31
C SER A 171 37.87 19.27 -0.64
N ASP A 172 37.71 20.45 -1.24
CA ASP A 172 36.63 20.72 -2.19
C ASP A 172 36.65 19.76 -3.39
N THR A 173 37.85 19.31 -3.80
CA THR A 173 38.02 18.28 -4.84
C THR A 173 37.46 16.93 -4.40
N GLU A 174 37.76 16.48 -3.18
CA GLU A 174 37.23 15.22 -2.64
C GLU A 174 35.71 15.31 -2.39
N LYS A 175 35.21 16.46 -1.93
CA LYS A 175 33.77 16.71 -1.78
C LYS A 175 33.05 16.62 -3.13
N MET A 176 33.66 17.12 -4.20
CA MET A 176 33.12 17.01 -5.55
C MET A 176 33.12 15.57 -6.06
N GLU A 177 34.14 14.78 -5.75
CA GLU A 177 34.14 13.33 -6.05
C GLU A 177 33.01 12.60 -5.31
N ILE A 178 32.78 12.93 -4.04
CA ILE A 178 31.67 12.38 -3.25
C ILE A 178 30.33 12.80 -3.88
N TYR A 179 30.17 14.06 -4.24
CA TYR A 179 28.97 14.55 -4.90
C TYR A 179 28.69 13.78 -6.20
N GLU A 180 29.65 13.70 -7.12
CA GLU A 180 29.47 12.97 -8.39
C GLU A 180 29.22 11.47 -8.19
N LYS A 181 29.75 10.88 -7.11
CA LYS A 181 29.49 9.47 -6.77
C LYS A 181 28.05 9.20 -6.32
N PHE A 182 27.42 10.13 -5.59
CA PHE A 182 26.08 9.94 -5.02
C PHE A 182 24.97 10.62 -5.84
N LYS A 183 25.33 11.55 -6.72
CA LYS A 183 24.43 12.25 -7.66
C LYS A 183 23.65 11.26 -8.52
N LYS A 184 22.36 11.53 -8.73
CA LYS A 184 21.50 10.76 -9.63
C LYS A 184 21.61 11.32 -11.05
N SER A 185 21.70 10.45 -12.04
CA SER A 185 21.74 10.85 -13.44
C SER A 185 20.37 11.35 -13.90
N GLU A 186 20.29 12.63 -14.26
CA GLU A 186 19.09 13.26 -14.82
C GLU A 186 18.70 12.62 -16.15
N ALA A 187 19.68 12.41 -17.03
CA ALA A 187 19.46 11.77 -18.33
C ALA A 187 18.92 10.35 -18.18
N LEU A 188 19.46 9.56 -17.25
CA LEU A 188 18.97 8.21 -16.99
C LEU A 188 17.53 8.23 -16.45
N ALA A 189 17.21 9.15 -15.53
CA ALA A 189 15.85 9.30 -15.02
C ALA A 189 14.84 9.62 -16.14
N ILE A 190 15.22 10.51 -17.06
CA ILE A 190 14.42 10.87 -18.25
C ILE A 190 14.25 9.65 -19.16
N ILE A 191 15.34 8.98 -19.54
CA ILE A 191 15.32 7.82 -20.46
C ILE A 191 14.42 6.72 -19.89
N LEU A 192 14.54 6.43 -18.60
CA LEU A 192 13.71 5.43 -17.94
C LEU A 192 12.22 5.84 -18.00
N SER A 193 11.87 7.07 -17.62
CA SER A 193 10.48 7.55 -17.68
C SER A 193 9.91 7.69 -19.09
N PHE A 194 10.77 7.94 -20.07
CA PHE A 194 10.43 7.97 -21.49
C PHE A 194 10.13 6.56 -22.01
N LEU A 195 10.89 5.55 -21.58
CA LEU A 195 10.67 4.15 -21.95
C LEU A 195 9.32 3.65 -21.42
N PHE A 196 9.05 3.88 -20.13
CA PHE A 196 7.73 3.62 -19.53
C PHE A 196 7.42 4.65 -18.43
N PRO A 197 6.18 5.22 -18.42
CA PRO A 197 5.78 6.15 -17.38
C PRO A 197 5.99 5.57 -15.98
N GLY A 198 6.73 6.30 -15.13
CA GLY A 198 7.03 5.92 -13.75
C GLY A 198 8.39 5.23 -13.51
N LEU A 199 9.11 4.72 -14.52
CA LEU A 199 10.40 4.04 -14.27
C LEU A 199 11.49 5.00 -13.75
N GLY A 200 11.57 6.24 -14.25
CA GLY A 200 12.53 7.22 -13.74
C GLY A 200 12.25 7.60 -12.28
N GLN A 201 10.98 7.65 -11.90
CA GLN A 201 10.57 7.86 -10.51
C GLN A 201 10.93 6.67 -9.61
N LEU A 202 10.97 5.43 -10.13
CA LEU A 202 11.50 4.28 -9.38
C LEU A 202 13.01 4.43 -9.16
N TYR A 203 13.77 4.82 -10.19
CA TYR A 203 15.22 5.04 -10.09
C TYR A 203 15.57 6.11 -9.04
N LEU A 204 14.77 7.16 -8.96
CA LEU A 204 14.93 8.24 -7.96
C LEU A 204 14.40 7.88 -6.57
N GLY A 205 13.94 6.63 -6.35
CA GLY A 205 13.37 6.19 -5.08
C GLY A 205 11.95 6.72 -4.79
N ASN A 206 11.34 7.43 -5.73
CA ASN A 206 9.98 7.96 -5.62
C ASN A 206 8.91 6.96 -6.12
N VAL A 207 8.91 5.75 -5.53
CA VAL A 207 8.07 4.59 -5.92
C VAL A 207 6.59 4.93 -6.07
N GLY A 208 6.10 5.90 -5.32
CA GLY A 208 4.70 6.29 -5.33
C GLY A 208 4.29 7.21 -6.47
N LYS A 209 5.18 8.08 -6.95
CA LYS A 209 4.93 8.76 -8.22
C LYS A 209 4.99 7.73 -9.36
N ALA A 210 5.92 6.79 -9.28
CA ALA A 210 6.03 5.71 -10.26
C ALA A 210 4.76 4.87 -10.39
N VAL A 211 4.25 4.31 -9.28
CA VAL A 211 3.03 3.49 -9.29
C VAL A 211 1.83 4.28 -9.82
N LEU A 212 1.70 5.57 -9.47
CA LEU A 212 0.63 6.42 -9.98
C LEU A 212 0.73 6.59 -11.50
N MET A 213 1.92 6.88 -12.02
CA MET A 213 2.15 7.07 -13.46
C MET A 213 1.93 5.76 -14.23
N ILE A 214 2.37 4.62 -13.68
CA ILE A 214 2.12 3.29 -14.25
C ILE A 214 0.61 2.99 -14.26
N ALA A 215 -0.10 3.23 -13.16
CA ALA A 215 -1.53 2.99 -13.07
C ALA A 215 -2.33 3.88 -14.03
N LEU A 216 -1.99 5.17 -14.12
CA LEU A 216 -2.60 6.08 -15.10
C LEU A 216 -2.29 5.66 -16.53
N ALA A 217 -1.06 5.21 -16.80
CA ALA A 217 -0.69 4.67 -18.11
C ALA A 217 -1.53 3.43 -18.46
N ILE A 218 -1.74 2.50 -17.51
CA ILE A 218 -2.60 1.32 -17.71
C ILE A 218 -4.06 1.72 -17.93
N ILE A 219 -4.60 2.66 -17.14
CA ILE A 219 -5.96 3.16 -17.32
C ILE A 219 -6.11 3.82 -18.69
N SER A 220 -5.17 4.65 -19.10
CA SER A 220 -5.14 5.26 -20.42
C SER A 220 -5.04 4.22 -21.54
N LEU A 221 -4.32 3.11 -21.34
CA LEU A 221 -4.30 1.99 -22.28
C LEU A 221 -5.66 1.29 -22.38
N ILE A 222 -6.38 1.11 -21.27
CA ILE A 222 -7.74 0.53 -21.29
C ILE A 222 -8.71 1.47 -22.03
N LEU A 223 -8.61 2.78 -21.77
CA LEU A 223 -9.42 3.82 -22.40
C LEU A 223 -9.04 4.08 -23.86
N PHE A 224 -8.00 3.43 -24.39
CA PHE A 224 -7.59 3.55 -25.78
C PHE A 224 -8.70 3.09 -26.74
N SER A 225 -9.52 2.13 -26.28
CA SER A 225 -10.71 1.61 -26.96
C SER A 225 -11.75 2.67 -27.33
N ILE A 226 -11.73 3.85 -26.69
CA ILE A 226 -12.66 4.96 -26.93
C ILE A 226 -11.95 6.25 -27.38
N CYS A 227 -10.75 6.15 -27.98
CA CYS A 227 -9.87 7.25 -28.44
C CYS A 227 -9.34 8.21 -27.36
N ILE A 228 -10.07 8.41 -26.25
CA ILE A 228 -9.66 9.26 -25.11
C ILE A 228 -8.36 8.75 -24.46
N GLY A 229 -8.16 7.43 -24.47
CA GLY A 229 -6.95 6.80 -23.93
C GLY A 229 -5.66 7.28 -24.60
N PHE A 230 -5.66 7.58 -25.89
CA PHE A 230 -4.47 8.03 -26.62
C PHE A 230 -3.96 9.38 -26.07
N PHE A 231 -4.84 10.37 -25.96
CA PHE A 231 -4.47 11.70 -25.47
C PHE A 231 -4.11 11.69 -23.99
N THR A 232 -4.82 10.90 -23.17
CA THR A 232 -4.50 10.77 -21.75
C THR A 232 -3.17 10.04 -21.53
N TYR A 233 -2.87 9.01 -22.33
CA TYR A 233 -1.57 8.33 -22.27
C TYR A 233 -0.43 9.27 -22.63
N LEU A 234 -0.57 10.05 -23.72
CA LEU A 234 0.42 11.07 -24.10
C LEU A 234 0.63 12.11 -22.99
N GLY A 235 -0.44 12.57 -22.35
CA GLY A 235 -0.36 13.49 -21.22
C GLY A 235 0.41 12.90 -20.03
N VAL A 236 0.10 11.65 -19.65
CA VAL A 236 0.79 10.93 -18.57
C VAL A 236 2.26 10.71 -18.92
N TRP A 237 2.57 10.40 -20.17
CA TRP A 237 3.92 10.14 -20.64
C TRP A 237 4.81 11.40 -20.62
N ILE A 238 4.31 12.53 -21.15
CA ILE A 238 5.02 13.82 -21.08
C ILE A 238 5.21 14.23 -19.63
N TRP A 239 4.14 14.14 -18.82
CA TRP A 239 4.20 14.50 -17.41
C TRP A 239 5.20 13.64 -16.63
N SER A 240 5.19 12.32 -16.83
CA SER A 240 6.13 11.39 -16.21
C SER A 240 7.59 11.74 -16.54
N THR A 241 7.85 12.09 -17.81
CA THR A 241 9.19 12.45 -18.26
C THR A 241 9.67 13.77 -17.63
N PHE A 242 8.82 14.79 -17.63
CA PHE A 242 9.15 16.09 -17.02
C PHE A 242 9.32 16.00 -15.50
N ASP A 243 8.46 15.24 -14.82
CA ASP A 243 8.53 15.04 -13.38
C ASP A 243 9.81 14.30 -12.96
N ALA A 244 10.26 13.31 -13.75
CA ALA A 244 11.51 12.59 -13.48
C ALA A 244 12.73 13.52 -13.56
N TYR A 245 12.76 14.44 -14.53
CA TYR A 245 13.80 15.46 -14.64
C TYR A 245 13.82 16.36 -13.39
N GLN A 246 12.66 16.89 -12.99
CA GLN A 246 12.57 17.82 -11.86
C GLN A 246 12.94 17.16 -10.54
N GLU A 247 12.55 15.91 -10.31
CA GLU A 247 12.90 15.17 -9.10
C GLU A 247 14.39 14.83 -9.04
N ALA A 248 15.01 14.45 -10.16
CA ALA A 248 16.45 14.19 -10.22
C ALA A 248 17.23 15.46 -9.87
N LYS A 249 16.85 16.60 -10.46
CA LYS A 249 17.47 17.90 -10.18
C LYS A 249 17.32 18.32 -8.72
N LYS A 250 16.13 18.10 -8.14
CA LYS A 250 15.87 18.43 -6.74
C LYS A 250 16.73 17.60 -5.79
N TYR A 251 16.84 16.30 -6.01
CA TYR A 251 17.70 15.42 -5.21
C TYR A 251 19.17 15.87 -5.30
N ASN A 252 19.66 16.14 -6.51
CA ASN A 252 21.04 16.58 -6.72
C ASN A 252 21.33 17.91 -6.02
N LEU A 253 20.36 18.84 -5.98
CA LEU A 253 20.49 20.10 -5.26
C LEU A 253 20.54 19.89 -3.74
N GLU A 254 19.67 19.05 -3.18
CA GLU A 254 19.68 18.72 -1.75
C GLU A 254 21.00 18.03 -1.35
N LEU A 255 21.51 17.13 -2.20
CA LEU A 255 22.80 16.47 -2.02
C LEU A 255 23.96 17.47 -2.03
N TYR A 256 23.97 18.41 -2.97
CA TYR A 256 24.99 19.45 -3.06
C TYR A 256 25.02 20.29 -1.78
N ASN A 257 23.86 20.77 -1.32
CA ASN A 257 23.77 21.58 -0.12
C ASN A 257 24.29 20.83 1.11
N VAL A 258 24.01 19.54 1.24
CA VAL A 258 24.52 18.74 2.38
C VAL A 258 26.04 18.54 2.35
N ILE A 259 26.67 18.56 1.17
CA ILE A 259 28.12 18.36 1.01
C ILE A 259 28.91 19.69 1.15
N PHE A 260 28.35 20.78 0.62
CA PHE A 260 29.08 22.04 0.45
C PHE A 260 28.54 23.21 1.28
N GLU A 261 27.24 23.23 1.60
CA GLU A 261 26.71 24.22 2.55
C GLU A 261 26.95 23.69 3.96
N ASP A 262 28.04 24.15 4.56
CA ASP A 262 28.20 24.06 6.00
C ASP A 262 27.03 24.83 6.60
N LYS A 263 26.07 24.13 7.23
CA LYS A 263 25.19 24.80 8.19
C LYS A 263 26.07 25.15 9.39
N GLY A 264 26.90 26.16 9.22
CA GLY A 264 27.34 27.00 10.31
C GLY A 264 26.06 27.50 10.96
N GLU A 265 25.77 26.93 12.13
CA GLU A 265 24.83 27.49 13.06
C GLU A 265 25.18 28.97 13.25
N VAL A 266 24.24 29.84 12.90
CA VAL A 266 24.13 31.18 13.48
C VAL A 266 22.78 31.23 14.20
#